data_AF-A0ABD1IN43-F1
#
_entry.id   AF-A0ABD1IN43-F1
#
_cell.length_a   1.000
_cell.length_b   1.000
_cell.length_c   1.000
_cell.angle_alpha   90.00
_cell.angle_beta   90.00
_cell.angle_gamma   90.00
#
_symmetry.space_group_name_H-M   'P 1'
#
loop_
_entity.id
_entity.type
_entity.pdbx_description
1 polymer ?
#
loop_
_entity_poly.entity_id
_entity_poly.type
_entity_poly.pdbx_seq_one_letter_code
_entity_poly.pdbx_strand_id
1 'polypeptide(L)'
;MAAAVASSAPIYLLEDSRVKETKAIVLERCSQFNHLGWASGVLPPCGSVLPWPHKPSKFLKRVLGRRRNTQATAKAGTSSNGIEPARRCIVLDIEGTTTPISFVTDVLFPYARDNVGKHLELTYDTAETQDDIELLRAQVLEDLEKNIVGAVPIPTHRDREDVIASVVANVQAMIKADRKITSLKQLQGHIWRTGFWSNEIEAVVYDDVPEALQKWHAMGLKVYIYSSGSRLAQRLIFGNTNYGDLRKYLCGFFDTTIGNKKEKKSYKEIWECLGVDNPSEILFVTDVYQEATAAKAAGLEVIISIRPGNGPLPENHGFQTTNSLSEI
;
A
#
# COMPACT_ATOMS: atom_id res chain seq x y z
N MET A 1 23.72 37.18 -56.29
CA MET A 1 23.93 36.09 -57.27
C MET A 1 24.01 34.79 -56.50
N ALA A 2 23.11 33.87 -56.85
CA ALA A 2 22.80 32.53 -56.35
C ALA A 2 23.68 31.85 -55.27
N ALA A 3 23.02 31.42 -54.19
CA ALA A 3 23.45 30.34 -53.30
C ALA A 3 23.18 28.98 -53.97
N ALA A 4 24.16 28.07 -53.90
CA ALA A 4 24.04 26.71 -54.42
C ALA A 4 23.39 25.77 -53.38
N VAL A 5 22.39 25.03 -53.84
CA VAL A 5 21.60 24.03 -53.12
C VAL A 5 22.38 22.71 -53.07
N ALA A 6 22.57 22.12 -51.88
CA ALA A 6 22.96 20.73 -51.73
C ALA A 6 21.73 19.88 -51.37
N SER A 7 21.34 19.01 -52.28
CA SER A 7 20.24 18.05 -52.15
C SER A 7 20.69 16.85 -51.29
N SER A 8 19.93 16.53 -50.23
CA SER A 8 20.10 15.33 -49.43
C SER A 8 19.27 14.17 -50.00
N ALA A 9 19.91 13.04 -50.30
CA ALA A 9 19.24 11.78 -50.56
C ALA A 9 18.90 11.07 -49.23
N PRO A 10 17.75 10.38 -49.10
CA PRO A 10 17.39 9.68 -47.86
C PRO A 10 18.17 8.37 -47.71
N ILE A 11 18.78 8.18 -46.54
CA ILE A 11 19.37 6.92 -46.10
C ILE A 11 18.24 5.99 -45.67
N TYR A 12 17.99 4.92 -46.44
CA TYR A 12 17.16 3.80 -46.00
C TYR A 12 17.97 2.95 -45.00
N LEU A 13 17.62 3.03 -43.71
CA LEU A 13 18.15 2.13 -42.69
C LEU A 13 17.54 0.73 -42.89
N LEU A 14 18.36 -0.21 -43.35
CA LEU A 14 18.03 -1.63 -43.36
C LEU A 14 18.01 -2.15 -41.91
N GLU A 15 16.82 -2.52 -41.42
CA GLU A 15 16.67 -3.07 -40.06
C GLU A 15 17.37 -4.44 -39.91
N ASP A 16 18.23 -4.55 -38.89
CA ASP A 16 18.95 -5.76 -38.46
C ASP A 16 17.97 -6.91 -38.19
N SER A 17 18.32 -8.13 -38.60
CA SER A 17 17.54 -9.36 -38.42
C SER A 17 17.03 -9.56 -36.99
N ARG A 18 17.82 -9.14 -35.98
CA ARG A 18 17.45 -9.26 -34.56
C ARG A 18 16.34 -8.29 -34.17
N VAL A 19 16.28 -7.12 -34.83
CA VAL A 19 15.22 -6.12 -34.63
C VAL A 19 13.92 -6.60 -35.26
N LYS A 20 13.99 -7.26 -36.42
CA LYS A 20 12.82 -7.87 -37.07
C LYS A 20 12.26 -9.03 -36.23
N GLU A 21 13.13 -9.87 -35.69
CA GLU A 21 12.75 -11.00 -34.84
C GLU A 21 12.14 -10.52 -33.51
N THR A 22 12.72 -9.48 -32.89
CA THR A 22 12.15 -8.84 -31.70
C THR A 22 10.78 -8.21 -31.99
N LYS A 23 10.62 -7.52 -33.13
CA LYS A 23 9.32 -6.96 -33.53
C LYS A 23 8.28 -8.05 -33.81
N ALA A 24 8.68 -9.16 -34.41
CA ALA A 24 7.80 -10.31 -34.65
C ALA A 24 7.32 -10.93 -33.33
N ILE A 25 8.21 -11.13 -32.36
CA ILE A 25 7.86 -11.64 -31.02
C ILE A 25 6.92 -10.66 -30.28
N VAL A 26 7.19 -9.36 -30.38
CA VAL A 26 6.34 -8.32 -29.78
C VAL A 26 4.95 -8.30 -30.44
N LEU A 27 4.88 -8.38 -31.77
CA LEU A 27 3.62 -8.41 -32.50
C LEU A 27 2.82 -9.69 -32.25
N GLU A 28 3.48 -10.85 -32.17
CA GLU A 28 2.85 -12.13 -31.85
C GLU A 28 2.28 -12.13 -30.42
N ARG A 29 3.02 -11.58 -29.44
CA ARG A 29 2.52 -11.36 -28.08
C ARG A 29 1.38 -10.34 -28.05
N CYS A 30 1.44 -9.24 -28.79
CA CYS A 30 0.34 -8.27 -28.90
C CYS A 30 -0.91 -8.89 -29.53
N SER A 31 -0.74 -9.77 -30.53
CA SER A 31 -1.86 -10.49 -31.16
C SER A 31 -2.51 -11.49 -30.21
N GLN A 32 -1.73 -12.18 -29.36
CA GLN A 32 -2.27 -13.04 -28.30
C GLN A 32 -3.03 -12.25 -27.23
N PHE A 33 -2.61 -11.00 -26.95
CA PHE A 33 -3.32 -10.09 -26.05
C PHE A 33 -4.65 -9.57 -26.66
N ASN A 34 -4.73 -9.36 -27.97
CA ASN A 34 -5.95 -8.89 -28.62
C ASN A 34 -7.08 -9.93 -28.65
N HIS A 35 -6.76 -11.24 -28.68
CA HIS A 35 -7.77 -12.30 -28.58
C HIS A 35 -8.44 -12.40 -27.19
N LEU A 36 -7.89 -11.70 -26.18
CA LEU A 36 -8.43 -11.60 -24.83
C LEU A 36 -9.31 -10.35 -24.59
N GLY A 37 -9.65 -9.61 -25.66
CA GLY A 37 -10.67 -8.55 -25.60
C GLY A 37 -10.20 -7.18 -25.12
N TRP A 38 -8.92 -6.85 -25.26
CA TRP A 38 -8.38 -5.54 -24.89
C TRP A 38 -8.29 -4.64 -26.13
N ALA A 39 -9.37 -3.91 -26.44
CA ALA A 39 -9.34 -2.82 -27.40
C ALA A 39 -9.35 -1.48 -26.66
N SER A 40 -8.36 -0.64 -26.97
CA SER A 40 -8.15 0.75 -26.51
C SER A 40 -7.85 1.00 -25.03
N GLY A 41 -6.56 1.25 -24.74
CA GLY A 41 -6.12 2.48 -24.05
C GLY A 41 -6.62 2.80 -22.64
N VAL A 42 -7.26 1.88 -21.92
CA VAL A 42 -7.72 2.08 -20.54
C VAL A 42 -7.01 1.07 -19.63
N LEU A 43 -6.19 1.57 -18.69
CA LEU A 43 -5.65 0.77 -17.60
C LEU A 43 -6.82 0.10 -16.85
N PRO A 44 -6.72 -1.18 -16.45
CA PRO A 44 -7.79 -1.81 -15.71
C PRO A 44 -7.92 -1.12 -14.33
N PRO A 45 -9.14 -1.01 -13.78
CA PRO A 45 -9.29 -0.59 -12.40
C PRO A 45 -8.54 -1.59 -11.51
N CYS A 46 -7.68 -1.07 -10.65
CA CYS A 46 -6.91 -1.83 -9.67
C CYS A 46 -7.90 -2.60 -8.77
N GLY A 47 -8.10 -3.89 -9.02
CA GLY A 47 -9.14 -4.67 -8.33
C GLY A 47 -9.26 -6.16 -8.66
N SER A 48 -8.35 -6.75 -9.45
CA SER A 48 -8.33 -8.21 -9.62
C SER A 48 -7.64 -8.88 -8.42
N VAL A 49 -8.44 -9.26 -7.44
CA VAL A 49 -8.02 -10.16 -6.35
C VAL A 49 -7.78 -11.54 -6.94
N LEU A 50 -6.52 -11.95 -7.10
CA LEU A 50 -6.19 -13.37 -7.24
C LEU A 50 -6.55 -14.09 -5.92
N PRO A 51 -7.32 -15.18 -5.95
CA PRO A 51 -7.66 -15.92 -4.74
C PRO A 51 -6.41 -16.61 -4.18
N TRP A 52 -6.10 -16.31 -2.91
CA TRP A 52 -5.13 -17.06 -2.10
C TRP A 52 -5.80 -18.28 -1.45
N PRO A 53 -5.05 -19.35 -1.14
CA PRO A 53 -5.63 -20.56 -0.54
C PRO A 53 -6.15 -20.26 0.87
N HIS A 54 -7.47 -20.37 1.06
CA HIS A 54 -8.14 -20.25 2.35
C HIS A 54 -8.14 -21.58 3.12
N LYS A 55 -8.05 -21.52 4.47
CA LYS A 55 -8.35 -22.64 5.37
C LYS A 55 -9.86 -22.95 5.34
N PRO A 56 -10.30 -24.22 5.41
CA PRO A 56 -11.71 -24.57 5.34
C PRO A 56 -12.44 -24.28 6.66
N SER A 57 -13.50 -23.46 6.60
CA SER A 57 -14.43 -23.21 7.72
C SER A 57 -15.77 -23.93 7.48
N LYS A 58 -16.33 -24.46 8.58
CA LYS A 58 -17.47 -25.39 8.59
C LYS A 58 -18.80 -24.68 8.30
N PHE A 59 -19.56 -25.33 7.43
CA PHE A 59 -20.91 -25.01 6.97
C PHE A 59 -21.94 -25.07 8.11
N LEU A 60 -22.79 -24.05 8.27
CA LEU A 60 -24.06 -24.18 8.98
C LEU A 60 -25.21 -23.52 8.20
N LYS A 61 -26.34 -24.23 8.18
CA LYS A 61 -27.46 -24.09 7.24
C LYS A 61 -28.32 -22.84 7.45
N ARG A 62 -28.75 -22.28 6.31
CA ARG A 62 -29.77 -21.24 6.10
C ARG A 62 -31.18 -21.79 6.39
N VAL A 63 -31.99 -21.02 7.12
CA VAL A 63 -33.46 -21.12 7.14
C VAL A 63 -34.04 -19.86 6.48
N LEU A 64 -34.94 -20.07 5.51
CA LEU A 64 -35.65 -19.04 4.75
C LEU A 64 -36.87 -18.54 5.54
N GLY A 65 -37.02 -17.22 5.66
CA GLY A 65 -38.23 -16.54 6.14
C GLY A 65 -38.62 -15.42 5.18
N ARG A 66 -39.88 -15.43 4.73
CA ARG A 66 -40.44 -14.66 3.61
C ARG A 66 -41.08 -13.34 4.08
N ARG A 67 -40.80 -12.24 3.35
CA ARG A 67 -41.61 -11.01 3.08
C ARG A 67 -42.47 -10.37 4.18
N ARG A 68 -42.35 -9.04 4.31
CA ARG A 68 -43.45 -8.09 4.01
C ARG A 68 -42.92 -6.68 3.73
N ASN A 69 -43.61 -6.03 2.79
CA ASN A 69 -43.34 -4.72 2.21
C ASN A 69 -44.40 -3.76 2.77
N THR A 70 -44.01 -2.59 3.25
CA THR A 70 -44.94 -1.49 3.54
C THR A 70 -44.29 -0.17 3.12
N GLN A 71 -44.88 0.42 2.08
CA GLN A 71 -44.63 1.79 1.63
C GLN A 71 -45.07 2.78 2.70
N ALA A 72 -44.22 3.76 3.00
CA ALA A 72 -44.61 4.98 3.69
C ALA A 72 -44.15 6.17 2.85
N THR A 73 -45.14 6.88 2.31
CA THR A 73 -45.02 8.21 1.70
C THR A 73 -44.66 9.25 2.76
N ALA A 74 -43.62 10.04 2.53
CA ALA A 74 -43.34 11.24 3.33
C ALA A 74 -43.16 12.46 2.41
N LYS A 75 -43.84 13.53 2.80
CA LYS A 75 -44.02 14.81 2.10
C LYS A 75 -42.71 15.59 2.01
N ALA A 76 -42.57 16.31 0.90
CA ALA A 76 -41.52 17.30 0.67
C ALA A 76 -41.62 18.45 1.69
N GLY A 77 -40.55 18.63 2.46
CA GLY A 77 -40.26 19.84 3.23
C GLY A 77 -38.98 20.44 2.66
N THR A 78 -39.08 21.64 2.12
CA THR A 78 -37.96 22.41 1.57
C THR A 78 -37.11 22.93 2.72
N SER A 79 -36.02 22.23 3.07
CA SER A 79 -34.97 22.76 3.94
C SER A 79 -33.80 23.21 3.07
N SER A 80 -33.47 24.50 3.14
CA SER A 80 -32.24 25.07 2.62
C SER A 80 -31.04 24.52 3.41
N ASN A 81 -30.66 23.29 3.13
CA ASN A 81 -29.40 22.74 3.58
C ASN A 81 -28.35 23.14 2.56
N GLY A 82 -27.36 23.93 2.97
CA GLY A 82 -26.07 23.87 2.29
C GLY A 82 -25.70 22.40 2.22
N ILE A 83 -25.58 21.86 1.00
CA ILE A 83 -25.29 20.45 0.79
C ILE A 83 -23.87 20.27 1.28
N GLU A 84 -23.70 19.83 2.53
CA GLU A 84 -22.47 19.20 2.98
C GLU A 84 -22.09 18.18 1.90
N PRO A 85 -20.89 18.27 1.29
CA PRO A 85 -20.53 17.38 0.21
C PRO A 85 -20.70 15.94 0.71
N ALA A 86 -21.47 15.16 -0.03
CA ALA A 86 -21.76 13.79 0.35
C ALA A 86 -20.44 13.01 0.33
N ARG A 87 -19.88 12.73 1.52
CA ARG A 87 -18.66 11.93 1.66
C ARG A 87 -18.86 10.60 0.92
N ARG A 88 -17.94 10.26 0.01
CA ARG A 88 -17.99 9.01 -0.77
C ARG A 88 -16.88 8.05 -0.38
N CYS A 89 -15.71 8.61 -0.06
CA CYS A 89 -14.51 7.86 0.24
C CYS A 89 -13.93 8.27 1.59
N ILE A 90 -13.37 7.29 2.29
CA ILE A 90 -12.57 7.49 3.49
C ILE A 90 -11.19 6.91 3.21
N VAL A 91 -10.14 7.69 3.45
CA VAL A 91 -8.76 7.25 3.41
C VAL A 91 -8.22 7.30 4.83
N LEU A 92 -7.67 6.19 5.32
CA LEU A 92 -7.17 6.07 6.68
C LEU A 92 -5.65 5.89 6.67
N ASP A 93 -5.00 6.55 7.62
CA ASP A 93 -3.67 6.17 8.06
C ASP A 93 -3.68 4.88 8.92
N ILE A 94 -2.51 4.31 9.17
CA ILE A 94 -2.33 3.13 10.00
C ILE A 94 -1.87 3.51 11.42
N GLU A 95 -0.60 3.88 11.56
CA GLU A 95 0.06 4.16 12.84
C GLU A 95 -0.61 5.36 13.50
N GLY A 96 -0.97 5.24 14.78
CA GLY A 96 -1.63 6.32 15.53
C GLY A 96 -3.07 6.62 15.14
N THR A 97 -3.64 5.89 14.16
CA THR A 97 -5.01 6.10 13.65
C THR A 97 -5.88 4.85 13.76
N THR A 98 -5.50 3.76 13.09
CA THR A 98 -6.17 2.45 13.19
C THR A 98 -5.41 1.47 14.05
N THR A 99 -4.10 1.63 14.17
CA THR A 99 -3.17 0.73 14.84
C THR A 99 -2.29 1.53 15.81
N PRO A 100 -2.03 1.06 17.05
CA PRO A 100 -1.10 1.73 17.94
C PRO A 100 0.28 1.95 17.31
N ILE A 101 0.87 3.13 17.51
CA ILE A 101 2.23 3.44 17.05
C ILE A 101 3.22 2.39 17.59
N SER A 102 3.07 2.02 18.87
CA SER A 102 3.89 1.00 19.53
C SER A 102 3.83 -0.37 18.86
N PHE A 103 2.74 -0.72 18.18
CA PHE A 103 2.70 -2.00 17.48
C PHE A 103 3.73 -2.06 16.34
N VAL A 104 3.91 -0.95 15.61
CA VAL A 104 4.91 -0.93 14.54
C VAL A 104 6.32 -0.84 15.10
N THR A 105 6.56 0.04 16.07
CA THR A 105 7.92 0.29 16.61
C THR A 105 8.40 -0.81 17.53
N ASP A 106 7.51 -1.42 18.32
CA ASP A 106 7.88 -2.33 19.40
C ASP A 106 7.60 -3.81 19.04
N VAL A 107 6.80 -4.06 17.99
CA VAL A 107 6.48 -5.44 17.54
C VAL A 107 7.00 -5.70 16.12
N LEU A 108 6.51 -4.97 15.11
CA LEU A 108 6.83 -5.30 13.70
C LEU A 108 8.32 -5.13 13.37
N PHE A 109 8.92 -3.98 13.68
CA PHE A 109 10.35 -3.78 13.38
C PHE A 109 11.28 -4.69 14.19
N PRO A 110 11.09 -4.86 15.51
CA PRO A 110 11.87 -5.82 16.29
C PRO A 110 11.71 -7.26 15.78
N TYR A 111 10.49 -7.68 15.42
CA TYR A 111 10.28 -9.02 14.86
C TYR A 111 11.09 -9.24 13.59
N ALA A 112 11.08 -8.28 12.64
CA ALA A 112 11.86 -8.40 11.42
C ALA A 112 13.37 -8.49 11.70
N ARG A 113 13.88 -7.67 12.63
CA ARG A 113 15.29 -7.69 13.06
C ARG A 113 15.70 -9.02 13.68
N ASP A 114 14.85 -9.59 14.51
CA ASP A 114 15.18 -10.78 15.31
C ASP A 114 14.92 -12.08 14.53
N ASN A 115 14.07 -12.06 13.50
CA ASN A 115 13.67 -13.25 12.73
C ASN A 115 14.19 -13.29 11.29
N VAL A 116 15.00 -12.32 10.85
CA VAL A 116 15.57 -12.33 9.49
C VAL A 116 16.36 -13.62 9.21
N GLY A 117 17.18 -14.10 10.14
CA GLY A 117 17.96 -15.33 9.97
C GLY A 117 17.06 -16.55 9.78
N LYS A 118 16.11 -16.74 10.70
CA LYS A 118 15.11 -17.81 10.64
C LYS A 118 14.28 -17.79 9.34
N HIS A 119 13.88 -16.59 8.88
CA HIS A 119 13.14 -16.46 7.63
C HIS A 119 14.00 -16.90 6.45
N LEU A 120 15.23 -16.40 6.34
CA LEU A 120 16.16 -16.77 5.27
C LEU A 120 16.49 -18.27 5.31
N GLU A 121 16.67 -18.86 6.49
CA GLU A 121 16.84 -20.32 6.63
C GLU A 121 15.61 -21.10 6.16
N LEU A 122 14.41 -20.59 6.37
CA LEU A 122 13.19 -21.28 5.92
C LEU A 122 12.97 -21.17 4.41
N THR A 123 13.32 -20.02 3.82
CA THR A 123 12.90 -19.67 2.45
C THR A 123 14.05 -19.48 1.47
N TYR A 124 15.30 -19.76 1.86
CA TYR A 124 16.51 -19.47 1.07
C TYR A 124 16.37 -19.85 -0.40
N ASP A 125 15.98 -21.10 -0.68
CA ASP A 125 15.95 -21.65 -2.04
C ASP A 125 14.73 -21.18 -2.86
N THR A 126 13.86 -20.35 -2.30
CA THR A 126 12.73 -19.78 -3.03
C THR A 126 13.19 -18.63 -3.93
N ALA A 127 12.59 -18.51 -5.11
CA ALA A 127 12.89 -17.42 -6.04
C ALA A 127 12.70 -16.03 -5.40
N GLU A 128 11.64 -15.86 -4.62
CA GLU A 128 11.33 -14.60 -3.95
C GLU A 128 12.41 -14.18 -2.92
N THR A 129 12.94 -15.13 -2.14
CA THR A 129 14.05 -14.84 -1.21
C THR A 129 15.36 -14.60 -1.95
N GLN A 130 15.62 -15.28 -3.07
CA GLN A 130 16.79 -14.98 -3.89
C GLN A 130 16.71 -13.56 -4.47
N ASP A 131 15.54 -13.14 -4.97
CA ASP A 131 15.31 -11.77 -5.45
C ASP A 131 15.54 -10.72 -4.34
N ASP A 132 15.08 -10.99 -3.11
CA ASP A 132 15.35 -10.14 -1.94
C ASP A 132 16.85 -10.01 -1.66
N ILE A 133 17.57 -11.13 -1.67
CA ILE A 133 19.01 -11.17 -1.41
C ILE A 133 19.76 -10.40 -2.51
N GLU A 134 19.35 -10.53 -3.77
CA GLU A 134 19.96 -9.80 -4.88
C GLU A 134 19.75 -8.28 -4.77
N LEU A 135 18.53 -7.85 -4.45
CA LEU A 135 18.23 -6.43 -4.24
C LEU A 135 18.97 -5.85 -3.03
N LEU A 136 19.09 -6.60 -1.94
CA LEU A 136 19.91 -6.21 -0.79
C LEU A 136 21.39 -6.16 -1.15
N ARG A 137 21.90 -7.13 -1.92
CA ARG A 137 23.28 -7.12 -2.40
C ARG A 137 23.58 -5.87 -3.21
N ALA A 138 22.71 -5.50 -4.15
CA ALA A 138 22.86 -4.27 -4.93
C ALA A 138 22.89 -3.02 -4.04
N GLN A 139 21.96 -2.91 -3.08
CA GLN A 139 21.96 -1.79 -2.13
C GLN A 139 23.23 -1.73 -1.28
N VAL A 140 23.70 -2.88 -0.78
CA VAL A 140 24.89 -2.97 0.06
C VAL A 140 26.15 -2.58 -0.70
N LEU A 141 26.25 -2.90 -2.00
CA LEU A 141 27.35 -2.42 -2.83
C LEU A 141 27.39 -0.89 -2.90
N GLU A 142 26.25 -0.23 -3.13
CA GLU A 142 26.18 1.23 -3.08
C GLU A 142 26.54 1.80 -1.69
N ASP A 143 26.11 1.12 -0.63
CA ASP A 143 26.37 1.53 0.74
C ASP A 143 27.86 1.44 1.09
N LEU A 144 28.55 0.42 0.60
CA LEU A 144 30.00 0.25 0.73
C LEU A 144 30.75 1.37 -0.01
N GLU A 145 30.34 1.70 -1.23
CA GLU A 145 30.93 2.82 -1.99
C GLU A 145 30.76 4.16 -1.26
N LYS A 146 29.62 4.34 -0.58
CA LYS A 146 29.30 5.54 0.21
C LYS A 146 29.86 5.48 1.65
N ASN A 147 30.60 4.43 2.01
CA ASN A 147 31.17 4.20 3.35
C ASN A 147 30.11 4.27 4.47
N ILE A 148 28.91 3.74 4.22
CA ILE A 148 27.84 3.68 5.22
C ILE A 148 28.24 2.71 6.34
N VAL A 149 28.17 3.19 7.58
CA VAL A 149 28.49 2.39 8.77
C VAL A 149 27.58 1.16 8.87
N GLY A 150 28.19 0.00 9.07
CA GLY A 150 27.47 -1.28 9.24
C GLY A 150 27.17 -2.02 7.94
N ALA A 151 27.54 -1.47 6.77
CA ALA A 151 27.50 -2.20 5.50
C ALA A 151 28.60 -3.26 5.47
N VAL A 152 28.24 -4.51 5.13
CA VAL A 152 29.19 -5.62 4.96
C VAL A 152 28.90 -6.36 3.64
N PRO A 153 29.90 -6.77 2.84
CA PRO A 153 29.64 -7.44 1.57
C PRO A 153 28.76 -8.70 1.72
N ILE A 154 27.78 -8.86 0.82
CA ILE A 154 26.97 -10.08 0.69
C ILE A 154 27.57 -10.95 -0.42
N PRO A 155 28.21 -12.09 -0.10
CA PRO A 155 28.90 -12.90 -1.10
C PRO A 155 27.95 -13.55 -2.11
N THR A 156 28.49 -13.88 -3.29
CA THR A 156 27.77 -14.57 -4.39
C THR A 156 28.23 -16.01 -4.58
N HIS A 157 29.46 -16.34 -4.18
CA HIS A 157 30.09 -17.67 -4.37
C HIS A 157 30.59 -18.22 -3.03
N ARG A 158 29.68 -18.35 -2.07
CA ARG A 158 29.94 -18.91 -0.74
C ARG A 158 28.80 -19.81 -0.34
N ASP A 159 29.03 -20.60 0.70
CA ASP A 159 28.03 -21.46 1.27
C ASP A 159 26.86 -20.63 1.80
N ARG A 160 25.69 -21.25 1.83
CA ARG A 160 24.41 -20.63 2.20
C ARG A 160 24.49 -19.89 3.53
N GLU A 161 25.14 -20.47 4.52
CA GLU A 161 25.30 -19.94 5.87
C GLU A 161 26.05 -18.60 5.88
N ASP A 162 27.10 -18.46 5.06
CA ASP A 162 27.86 -17.21 4.92
C ASP A 162 26.99 -16.10 4.30
N VAL A 163 26.21 -16.44 3.27
CA VAL A 163 25.30 -15.48 2.62
C VAL A 163 24.24 -15.00 3.62
N ILE A 164 23.60 -15.92 4.33
CA ILE A 164 22.58 -15.60 5.34
C ILE A 164 23.19 -14.71 6.42
N ALA A 165 24.35 -15.06 6.98
CA ALA A 165 25.02 -14.27 8.01
C ALA A 165 25.30 -12.83 7.57
N SER A 166 25.80 -12.63 6.34
CA SER A 166 26.01 -11.29 5.76
C SER A 166 24.71 -10.51 5.59
N VAL A 167 23.64 -11.16 5.11
CA VAL A 167 22.34 -10.49 4.94
C VAL A 167 21.77 -10.08 6.30
N VAL A 168 21.83 -10.96 7.30
CA VAL A 168 21.38 -10.68 8.68
C VAL A 168 22.13 -9.47 9.25
N ALA A 169 23.45 -9.44 9.13
CA ALA A 169 24.27 -8.34 9.65
C ALA A 169 23.88 -6.99 9.03
N ASN A 170 23.71 -6.94 7.70
CA ASN A 170 23.28 -5.72 7.00
C ASN A 170 21.87 -5.30 7.42
N VAL A 171 20.91 -6.22 7.43
CA VAL A 171 19.51 -5.92 7.80
C VAL A 171 19.43 -5.37 9.22
N GLN A 172 20.13 -5.98 10.17
CA GLN A 172 20.20 -5.51 11.56
C GLN A 172 20.81 -4.11 11.66
N ALA A 173 21.89 -3.84 10.92
CA ALA A 173 22.51 -2.52 10.88
C ALA A 173 21.57 -1.46 10.26
N MET A 174 20.90 -1.78 9.16
CA MET A 174 19.96 -0.88 8.48
C MET A 174 18.75 -0.55 9.35
N ILE A 175 18.17 -1.55 10.04
CA ILE A 175 17.05 -1.35 10.98
C ILE A 175 17.51 -0.51 12.18
N LYS A 176 18.68 -0.81 12.77
CA LYS A 176 19.22 -0.04 13.89
C LYS A 176 19.46 1.43 13.56
N ALA A 177 19.77 1.73 12.29
CA ALA A 177 19.98 3.09 11.79
C ALA A 177 18.71 3.74 11.20
N ASP A 178 17.52 3.15 11.38
CA ASP A 178 16.22 3.61 10.83
C ASP A 178 16.30 3.95 9.31
N ARG A 179 17.01 3.12 8.55
CA ARG A 179 17.22 3.39 7.13
C ARG A 179 15.98 3.01 6.31
N LYS A 180 15.47 3.97 5.55
CA LYS A 180 14.26 3.83 4.73
C LYS A 180 14.60 3.38 3.30
N ILE A 181 14.96 2.11 3.17
CA ILE A 181 15.46 1.52 1.92
C ILE A 181 14.40 0.60 1.29
N THR A 182 14.23 0.66 -0.03
CA THR A 182 13.28 -0.17 -0.77
C THR A 182 13.56 -1.68 -0.61
N SER A 183 14.80 -2.13 -0.80
CA SER A 183 15.18 -3.54 -0.65
C SER A 183 14.94 -4.08 0.75
N LEU A 184 15.25 -3.29 1.78
CA LEU A 184 14.95 -3.63 3.17
C LEU A 184 13.44 -3.77 3.40
N LYS A 185 12.63 -2.81 2.93
CA LYS A 185 11.18 -2.82 3.11
C LYS A 185 10.52 -4.04 2.45
N GLN A 186 11.05 -4.49 1.31
CA GLN A 186 10.56 -5.69 0.63
C GLN A 186 10.78 -6.93 1.50
N LEU A 187 12.04 -7.18 1.91
CA LEU A 187 12.37 -8.32 2.77
C LEU A 187 11.60 -8.28 4.10
N GLN A 188 11.47 -7.10 4.73
CA GLN A 188 10.65 -6.94 5.94
C GLN A 188 9.21 -7.41 5.73
N GLY A 189 8.61 -7.08 4.59
CA GLY A 189 7.28 -7.57 4.22
C GLY A 189 7.18 -9.10 4.16
N HIS A 190 8.20 -9.77 3.61
CA HIS A 190 8.24 -11.23 3.52
C HIS A 190 8.51 -11.90 4.88
N ILE A 191 9.35 -11.29 5.72
CA ILE A 191 9.57 -11.74 7.10
C ILE A 191 8.26 -11.62 7.90
N TRP A 192 7.57 -10.48 7.83
CA TRP A 192 6.27 -10.31 8.49
C TRP A 192 5.23 -11.30 7.99
N ARG A 193 5.18 -11.58 6.68
CA ARG A 193 4.28 -12.61 6.14
C ARG A 193 4.54 -13.97 6.76
N THR A 194 5.80 -14.32 6.99
CA THR A 194 6.19 -15.56 7.69
C THR A 194 5.70 -15.56 9.14
N GLY A 195 5.87 -14.44 9.86
CA GLY A 195 5.40 -14.29 11.24
C GLY A 195 3.89 -14.36 11.39
N PHE A 196 3.14 -13.70 10.50
CA PHE A 196 1.67 -13.78 10.49
C PHE A 196 1.17 -15.19 10.13
N TRP A 197 1.77 -15.84 9.12
CA TRP A 197 1.37 -17.22 8.75
C TRP A 197 1.60 -18.19 9.90
N SER A 198 2.76 -18.11 10.54
CA SER A 198 3.13 -18.97 11.67
C SER A 198 2.36 -18.64 12.96
N ASN A 199 1.59 -17.54 12.99
CA ASN A 199 0.90 -17.00 14.17
C ASN A 199 1.88 -16.60 15.29
N GLU A 200 3.11 -16.21 14.91
CA GLU A 200 4.09 -15.63 15.83
C GLU A 200 3.83 -14.13 16.07
N ILE A 201 3.11 -13.49 15.17
CA ILE A 201 2.60 -12.13 15.32
C ILE A 201 1.11 -12.13 14.98
N GLU A 202 0.34 -11.37 15.75
CA GLU A 202 -1.05 -11.02 15.47
C GLU A 202 -1.14 -9.50 15.34
N ALA A 203 -1.93 -9.00 14.39
CA ALA A 203 -2.06 -7.57 14.16
C ALA A 203 -3.03 -6.95 15.16
N VAL A 204 -2.63 -5.82 15.75
CA VAL A 204 -3.46 -5.09 16.70
C VAL A 204 -4.03 -3.85 16.04
N VAL A 205 -5.36 -3.71 16.07
CA VAL A 205 -6.07 -2.48 15.72
C VAL A 205 -6.86 -1.99 16.93
N TYR A 206 -7.17 -0.69 17.01
CA TYR A 206 -8.05 -0.17 18.06
C TYR A 206 -9.45 -0.77 17.98
N ASP A 207 -10.11 -0.93 19.13
CA ASP A 207 -11.38 -1.66 19.25
C ASP A 207 -12.54 -1.03 18.45
N ASP A 208 -12.50 0.27 18.19
CA ASP A 208 -13.49 0.99 17.38
C ASP A 208 -13.29 0.81 15.87
N VAL A 209 -12.12 0.35 15.41
CA VAL A 209 -11.80 0.26 13.98
C VAL A 209 -12.70 -0.74 13.24
N PRO A 210 -12.91 -1.98 13.71
CA PRO A 210 -13.80 -2.93 13.02
C PRO A 210 -15.24 -2.42 12.92
N GLU A 211 -15.75 -1.77 13.98
CA GLU A 211 -17.11 -1.22 14.02
C GLU A 211 -17.26 -0.09 13.00
N ALA A 212 -16.33 0.87 12.98
CA ALA A 212 -16.33 1.97 12.04
C ALA A 212 -16.25 1.49 10.59
N LEU A 213 -15.34 0.55 10.28
CA LEU A 213 -15.20 -0.04 8.95
C LEU A 213 -16.48 -0.74 8.51
N GLN A 214 -17.13 -1.50 9.40
CA GLN A 214 -18.38 -2.19 9.10
C GLN A 214 -19.53 -1.20 8.85
N LYS A 215 -19.64 -0.14 9.66
CA LYS A 215 -20.63 0.93 9.53
C LYS A 215 -20.48 1.63 8.18
N TRP A 216 -19.29 2.09 7.84
CA TRP A 216 -19.03 2.79 6.57
C TRP A 216 -19.28 1.88 5.37
N HIS A 217 -18.88 0.61 5.44
CA HIS A 217 -19.19 -0.37 4.41
C HIS A 217 -20.71 -0.55 4.21
N ALA A 218 -21.48 -0.67 5.30
CA ALA A 218 -22.94 -0.78 5.24
C ALA A 218 -23.63 0.47 4.69
N MET A 219 -23.03 1.65 4.88
CA MET A 219 -23.46 2.91 4.29
C MET A 219 -23.07 3.06 2.80
N GLY A 220 -22.31 2.11 2.24
CA GLY A 220 -21.84 2.14 0.86
C GLY A 220 -20.61 3.03 0.64
N LEU A 221 -19.98 3.54 1.70
CA LEU A 221 -18.74 4.30 1.62
C LEU A 221 -17.58 3.38 1.23
N LYS A 222 -16.64 3.94 0.46
CA LYS A 222 -15.42 3.22 0.05
C LYS A 222 -14.27 3.60 0.97
N VAL A 223 -13.66 2.60 1.60
CA VAL A 223 -12.56 2.81 2.56
C VAL A 223 -11.25 2.35 1.96
N TYR A 224 -10.22 3.19 2.06
CA TYR A 224 -8.87 2.94 1.56
C TYR A 224 -7.86 3.20 2.66
N ILE A 225 -6.67 2.63 2.53
CA ILE A 225 -5.55 2.88 3.43
C ILE A 225 -4.46 3.66 2.72
N TYR A 226 -3.83 4.62 3.40
CA TYR A 226 -2.62 5.28 2.93
C TYR A 226 -1.57 5.32 4.03
N SER A 227 -0.49 4.55 3.88
CA SER A 227 0.56 4.42 4.90
C SER A 227 1.96 4.39 4.27
N SER A 228 2.98 4.69 5.08
CA SER A 228 4.39 4.59 4.67
C SER A 228 4.88 3.15 4.52
N GLY A 229 4.17 2.20 5.13
CA GLY A 229 4.39 0.76 4.95
C GLY A 229 3.97 0.30 3.55
N SER A 230 4.66 -0.70 3.01
CA SER A 230 4.34 -1.25 1.69
C SER A 230 2.91 -1.80 1.64
N ARG A 231 2.27 -1.81 0.46
CA ARG A 231 0.94 -2.42 0.29
C ARG A 231 0.87 -3.86 0.81
N LEU A 232 1.97 -4.63 0.71
CA LEU A 232 2.06 -5.96 1.29
C LEU A 232 1.89 -5.92 2.81
N ALA A 233 2.65 -5.06 3.50
CA ALA A 233 2.56 -4.90 4.95
C ALA A 233 1.15 -4.47 5.39
N GLN A 234 0.54 -3.53 4.69
CA GLN A 234 -0.83 -3.09 4.98
C GLN A 234 -1.83 -4.25 4.85
N ARG A 235 -1.71 -5.06 3.79
CA ARG A 235 -2.56 -6.25 3.58
C ARG A 235 -2.34 -7.33 4.65
N LEU A 236 -1.12 -7.44 5.19
CA LEU A 236 -0.81 -8.36 6.27
C LEU A 236 -1.45 -7.90 7.58
N ILE A 237 -1.32 -6.62 7.93
CA ILE A 237 -1.93 -6.03 9.14
C ILE A 237 -3.45 -6.26 9.13
N PHE A 238 -4.16 -5.76 8.12
CA PHE A 238 -5.63 -5.86 8.08
C PHE A 238 -6.14 -7.28 7.80
N GLY A 239 -5.30 -8.19 7.30
CA GLY A 239 -5.65 -9.57 7.02
C GLY A 239 -5.54 -10.51 8.23
N ASN A 240 -4.76 -10.13 9.24
CA ASN A 240 -4.41 -10.99 10.38
C ASN A 240 -4.66 -10.28 11.73
N THR A 241 -5.77 -9.54 11.83
CA THR A 241 -6.12 -8.83 13.07
C THR A 241 -6.73 -9.77 14.10
N ASN A 242 -6.73 -9.35 15.37
CA ASN A 242 -7.49 -9.97 16.47
C ASN A 242 -9.02 -9.98 16.26
N TYR A 243 -9.51 -9.27 15.24
CA TYR A 243 -10.91 -9.24 14.81
C TYR A 243 -11.16 -10.06 13.53
N GLY A 244 -10.16 -10.84 13.09
CA GLY A 244 -10.18 -11.57 11.83
C GLY A 244 -9.72 -10.74 10.63
N ASP A 245 -10.13 -11.14 9.43
CA ASP A 245 -9.75 -10.44 8.21
C ASP A 245 -10.68 -9.23 7.97
N LEU A 246 -10.14 -8.03 8.15
CA LEU A 246 -10.85 -6.76 7.97
C LEU A 246 -10.79 -6.24 6.54
N ARG A 247 -9.99 -6.86 5.65
CA ARG A 247 -9.84 -6.40 4.25
C ARG A 247 -11.14 -6.47 3.46
N LYS A 248 -12.11 -7.28 3.90
CA LYS A 248 -13.47 -7.32 3.35
C LYS A 248 -14.18 -5.96 3.36
N TYR A 249 -13.77 -5.04 4.23
CA TYR A 249 -14.31 -3.67 4.30
C TYR A 249 -13.48 -2.64 3.53
N LEU A 250 -12.29 -3.02 3.05
CA LEU A 250 -11.35 -2.14 2.38
C LEU A 250 -11.41 -2.31 0.86
N CYS A 251 -11.27 -1.20 0.14
CA CYS A 251 -11.33 -1.14 -1.32
C CYS A 251 -9.94 -1.06 -1.96
N GLY A 252 -8.92 -0.64 -1.22
CA GLY A 252 -7.55 -0.54 -1.75
C GLY A 252 -6.54 0.01 -0.75
N PHE A 253 -5.28 0.00 -1.17
CA PHE A 253 -4.12 0.38 -0.38
C PHE A 253 -3.21 1.28 -1.20
N PHE A 254 -2.83 2.41 -0.64
CA PHE A 254 -1.83 3.34 -1.15
C PHE A 254 -0.61 3.32 -0.24
N ASP A 255 0.57 3.41 -0.84
CA ASP A 255 1.85 3.52 -0.15
C ASP A 255 2.70 4.61 -0.80
N THR A 256 3.96 4.74 -0.36
CA THR A 256 4.84 5.82 -0.84
C THR A 256 5.13 5.78 -2.34
N THR A 257 4.72 4.75 -3.07
CA THR A 257 4.83 4.74 -4.54
C THR A 257 3.89 5.77 -5.19
N ILE A 258 2.82 6.20 -4.50
CA ILE A 258 1.95 7.30 -4.97
C ILE A 258 2.54 8.68 -4.65
N GLY A 259 3.47 8.73 -3.70
CA GLY A 259 4.12 9.95 -3.23
C GLY A 259 4.29 10.00 -1.71
N ASN A 260 5.02 11.00 -1.23
CA ASN A 260 5.27 11.22 0.20
C ASN A 260 3.99 11.75 0.89
N LYS A 261 3.66 11.22 2.08
CA LYS A 261 2.45 11.58 2.84
C LYS A 261 2.42 13.05 3.30
N LYS A 262 3.56 13.75 3.30
CA LYS A 262 3.65 15.18 3.66
C LYS A 262 3.56 16.11 2.46
N GLU A 263 3.35 15.57 1.27
CA GLU A 263 3.29 16.34 0.03
C GLU A 263 1.86 16.41 -0.51
N LYS A 264 1.40 17.63 -0.81
CA LYS A 264 0.09 17.91 -1.43
C LYS A 264 -0.14 17.10 -2.71
N LYS A 265 0.92 16.84 -3.49
CA LYS A 265 0.84 16.12 -4.77
C LYS A 265 0.30 14.69 -4.58
N SER A 266 0.71 14.01 -3.51
CA SER A 266 0.30 12.63 -3.23
C SER A 266 -1.23 12.51 -3.05
N TYR A 267 -1.84 13.48 -2.36
CA TYR A 267 -3.29 13.50 -2.15
C TYR A 267 -4.08 13.89 -3.40
N LYS A 268 -3.49 14.72 -4.27
CA LYS A 268 -4.07 14.96 -5.61
C LYS A 268 -4.08 13.68 -6.44
N GLU A 269 -2.98 12.96 -6.45
CA GLU A 269 -2.87 11.68 -7.17
C GLU A 269 -3.85 10.64 -6.59
N ILE A 270 -3.99 10.55 -5.27
CA ILE A 270 -5.01 9.70 -4.63
C ILE A 270 -6.41 10.11 -5.09
N TRP A 271 -6.74 11.41 -5.06
CA TRP A 271 -8.03 11.90 -5.52
C TRP A 271 -8.33 11.50 -6.96
N GLU A 272 -7.38 11.73 -7.88
CA GLU A 272 -7.50 11.36 -9.29
C GLU A 272 -7.65 9.84 -9.47
N CYS A 273 -6.88 9.04 -8.73
CA CYS A 273 -6.99 7.57 -8.72
C CYS A 273 -8.36 7.07 -8.23
N LEU A 274 -8.95 7.74 -7.25
CA LEU A 274 -10.25 7.37 -6.69
C LEU A 274 -11.43 7.76 -7.60
N GLY A 275 -11.21 8.70 -8.52
CA GLY A 275 -12.20 9.06 -9.54
C GLY A 275 -13.48 9.69 -8.98
N VAL A 276 -13.39 10.40 -7.86
CA VAL A 276 -14.49 11.21 -7.33
C VAL A 276 -14.45 12.62 -7.93
N ASP A 277 -15.61 13.27 -8.07
CA ASP A 277 -15.73 14.53 -8.80
C ASP A 277 -15.03 15.69 -8.06
N ASN A 278 -15.14 15.72 -6.72
CA ASN A 278 -14.53 16.76 -5.87
C ASN A 278 -13.62 16.14 -4.80
N PRO A 279 -12.46 16.74 -4.49
CA PRO A 279 -11.56 16.23 -3.45
C PRO A 279 -12.19 16.27 -2.05
N SER A 280 -13.14 17.17 -1.80
CA SER A 280 -13.90 17.25 -0.54
C SER A 280 -14.84 16.07 -0.29
N GLU A 281 -15.07 15.21 -1.28
CA GLU A 281 -15.81 13.95 -1.12
C GLU A 281 -14.96 12.86 -0.47
N ILE A 282 -13.65 13.12 -0.28
CA ILE A 282 -12.71 12.24 0.41
C ILE A 282 -12.43 12.82 1.80
N LEU A 283 -12.70 12.01 2.82
CA LEU A 283 -12.23 12.25 4.17
C LEU A 283 -10.91 11.51 4.39
N PHE A 284 -9.86 12.22 4.77
CA PHE A 284 -8.61 11.64 5.24
C PHE A 284 -8.53 11.70 6.77
N VAL A 285 -8.16 10.58 7.40
CA VAL A 285 -7.95 10.50 8.85
C VAL A 285 -6.52 10.07 9.13
N THR A 286 -5.78 10.88 9.90
CA THR A 286 -4.38 10.66 10.28
C THR A 286 -4.13 11.25 11.67
N ASP A 287 -3.13 10.79 12.40
CA ASP A 287 -2.64 11.45 13.62
C ASP A 287 -1.61 12.55 13.32
N VAL A 288 -1.03 12.56 12.11
CA VAL A 288 0.12 13.41 11.78
C VAL A 288 -0.32 14.76 11.22
N TYR A 289 -0.05 15.83 11.96
CA TYR A 289 -0.39 17.22 11.58
C TYR A 289 0.11 17.63 10.18
N GLN A 290 1.34 17.25 9.81
CA GLN A 290 1.90 17.60 8.49
C GLN A 290 1.18 16.89 7.35
N GLU A 291 0.72 15.66 7.57
CA GLU A 291 -0.07 14.91 6.59
C GLU A 291 -1.46 15.52 6.44
N ALA A 292 -2.11 15.85 7.57
CA ALA A 292 -3.39 16.56 7.61
C ALA A 292 -3.32 17.88 6.83
N THR A 293 -2.24 18.65 7.02
CA THR A 293 -2.01 19.92 6.30
C THR A 293 -1.84 19.70 4.81
N ALA A 294 -1.09 18.69 4.39
CA ALA A 294 -0.88 18.36 2.99
C ALA A 294 -2.18 17.90 2.30
N ALA A 295 -2.99 17.07 2.97
CA ALA A 295 -4.29 16.61 2.48
C ALA A 295 -5.29 17.77 2.34
N LYS A 296 -5.40 18.63 3.37
CA LYS A 296 -6.29 19.81 3.31
C LYS A 296 -5.86 20.78 2.22
N ALA A 297 -4.55 20.97 2.01
CA ALA A 297 -4.04 21.78 0.92
C ALA A 297 -4.36 21.21 -0.47
N ALA A 298 -4.61 19.90 -0.59
CA ALA A 298 -5.11 19.25 -1.81
C ALA A 298 -6.64 19.33 -1.97
N GLY A 299 -7.36 19.84 -0.96
CA GLY A 299 -8.82 20.03 -1.00
C GLY A 299 -9.62 18.91 -0.35
N LEU A 300 -8.97 17.93 0.28
CA LEU A 300 -9.64 16.86 1.01
C LEU A 300 -10.25 17.39 2.31
N GLU A 301 -11.30 16.71 2.78
CA GLU A 301 -11.73 16.84 4.18
C GLU A 301 -10.80 16.04 5.08
N VAL A 302 -10.54 16.54 6.29
CA VAL A 302 -9.49 16.00 7.16
C VAL A 302 -9.95 16.00 8.61
N ILE A 303 -9.74 14.88 9.29
CA ILE A 303 -9.89 14.74 10.73
C ILE A 303 -8.56 14.22 11.30
N ILE A 304 -8.11 14.81 12.41
CA ILE A 304 -6.93 14.31 13.13
C ILE A 304 -7.37 13.28 14.18
N SER A 305 -6.79 12.08 14.14
CA SER A 305 -7.00 11.04 15.14
C SER A 305 -6.14 11.28 16.37
N ILE A 306 -6.76 11.27 17.54
CA ILE A 306 -6.11 11.42 18.84
C ILE A 306 -6.16 10.06 19.54
N ARG A 307 -5.00 9.40 19.62
CA ARG A 307 -4.86 8.09 20.26
C ARG A 307 -3.77 8.11 21.33
N PRO A 308 -3.81 7.18 22.29
CA PRO A 308 -2.72 7.00 23.23
C PRO A 308 -1.38 6.76 22.51
N GLY A 309 -0.37 7.58 22.85
CA GLY A 309 0.96 7.51 22.26
C GLY A 309 1.21 8.48 21.10
N ASN A 310 0.17 9.14 20.57
CA ASN A 310 0.35 10.14 19.51
C ASN A 310 1.14 11.35 20.01
N GLY A 311 1.90 11.97 19.11
CA GLY A 311 2.64 13.20 19.41
C GLY A 311 1.73 14.39 19.70
N PRO A 312 2.23 15.44 20.38
CA PRO A 312 1.44 16.63 20.64
C PRO A 312 1.13 17.38 19.34
N LEU A 313 -0.06 17.95 19.26
CA LEU A 313 -0.46 18.83 18.16
C LEU A 313 -0.11 20.29 18.48
N PRO A 314 0.16 21.12 17.46
CA PRO A 314 0.28 22.57 17.65
C PRO A 314 -1.00 23.16 18.24
N GLU A 315 -0.87 24.15 19.10
CA GLU A 315 -2.04 24.91 19.58
C GLU A 315 -2.78 25.57 18.40
N ASN A 316 -4.12 25.59 18.47
CA ASN A 316 -4.98 26.22 17.47
C ASN A 316 -4.75 25.70 16.03
N HIS A 317 -4.40 24.43 15.87
CA HIS A 317 -4.15 23.80 14.56
C HIS A 317 -5.35 23.82 13.59
N GLY A 318 -6.57 24.08 14.06
CA GLY A 318 -7.74 24.35 13.23
C GLY A 318 -8.37 23.13 12.54
N PHE A 319 -7.91 21.91 12.86
CA PHE A 319 -8.50 20.66 12.35
C PHE A 319 -9.52 20.12 13.33
N GLN A 320 -10.58 19.47 12.82
CA GLN A 320 -11.42 18.62 13.65
C GLN A 320 -10.59 17.44 14.17
N THR A 321 -10.85 17.05 15.42
CA THR A 321 -10.21 15.89 16.05
C THR A 321 -11.24 14.83 16.41
N THR A 322 -10.79 13.59 16.55
CA THR A 322 -11.61 12.48 17.08
C THR A 322 -10.75 11.55 17.92
N ASN A 323 -11.34 10.96 18.97
CA ASN A 323 -10.67 9.94 19.78
C ASN A 323 -11.05 8.51 19.34
N SER A 324 -12.05 8.37 18.46
CA SER A 324 -12.60 7.09 18.02
C SER A 324 -13.19 7.20 16.61
N LEU A 325 -12.83 6.29 15.72
CA LEU A 325 -13.37 6.26 14.36
C LEU A 325 -14.88 6.01 14.34
N SER A 326 -15.47 5.43 15.39
CA SER A 326 -16.93 5.24 15.50
C SER A 326 -17.70 6.57 15.61
N GLU A 327 -17.03 7.66 15.99
CA GLU A 327 -17.61 9.03 16.09
C GLU A 327 -17.83 9.70 14.73
N ILE A 328 -17.25 9.16 13.66
CA ILE A 328 -17.38 9.63 12.27
C ILE A 328 -18.57 8.95 11.58
#